data_AF-A0A7S1EEJ6-F1
#
_entry.id   AF-A0A7S1EEJ6-F1
#
_cell.length_a   1.000
_cell.length_b   1.000
_cell.length_c   1.000
_cell.angle_alpha   90.00
_cell.angle_beta   90.00
_cell.angle_gamma   90.00
#
_symmetry.space_group_name_H-M   'P 1'
#
loop_
_entity.id
_entity.type
_entity.pdbx_description
1 polymer ?
#
loop_
_entity_poly.entity_id
_entity_poly.type
_entity_poly.pdbx_seq_one_letter_code
_entity_poly.pdbx_strand_id
1 'polypeptide(L)'
;GAFGATPAEAAQGAEFVFCCVGNDDDLRSVVLGNAGALAGMGAGTVFVDHTTASAAVARELHAESARRGVAFVDAPVSGGQAGAVNGALTVMCGGEAEAFERMK
;
A
#
# COMPACT_ATOMS: atom_id res chain seq x y z
N GLY A 1 8.58 14.81 -8.40
CA GLY A 1 8.71 13.83 -7.31
C GLY A 1 10.16 13.76 -6.87
N ALA A 2 10.41 13.17 -5.69
CA ALA A 2 11.75 12.84 -5.21
C ALA A 2 11.91 11.31 -5.21
N PHE A 3 13.15 10.84 -5.32
CA PHE A 3 13.50 9.43 -5.23
C PHE A 3 14.02 9.14 -3.81
N GLY A 4 13.56 8.04 -3.20
CA GLY A 4 14.12 7.49 -1.95
C GLY A 4 14.92 6.22 -2.26
N ALA A 5 16.07 6.04 -1.62
CA ALA A 5 16.91 4.85 -1.81
C ALA A 5 16.33 3.61 -1.10
N THR A 6 15.35 3.81 -0.22
CA THR A 6 14.61 2.74 0.48
C THR A 6 13.10 3.00 0.46
N PRO A 7 12.26 1.97 0.63
CA PRO A 7 10.82 2.15 0.80
C PRO A 7 10.46 3.10 1.95
N ALA A 8 11.20 3.05 3.07
CA ALA A 8 11.02 3.98 4.18
C ALA A 8 11.24 5.43 3.74
N GLU A 9 12.35 5.73 3.06
CA GLU A 9 12.64 7.08 2.56
C GLU A 9 11.59 7.56 1.56
N ALA A 10 11.10 6.68 0.68
CA ALA A 10 10.05 7.02 -0.28
C ALA A 10 8.71 7.35 0.39
N ALA A 11 8.43 6.78 1.56
CA ALA A 11 7.19 6.98 2.30
C ALA A 11 7.21 8.19 3.25
N GLN A 12 8.37 8.80 3.50
CA GLN A 12 8.51 9.89 4.46
C GLN A 12 7.69 11.12 4.07
N GLY A 13 6.82 11.56 4.99
CA GLY A 13 5.96 12.74 4.80
C GLY A 13 4.84 12.54 3.76
N ALA A 14 4.67 11.32 3.24
CA ALA A 14 3.61 11.03 2.28
C ALA A 14 2.25 10.89 2.98
N GLU A 15 1.23 11.52 2.41
CA GLU A 15 -0.16 11.33 2.83
C GLU A 15 -0.71 9.99 2.34
N PHE A 16 -0.32 9.59 1.13
CA PHE A 16 -0.67 8.31 0.51
C PHE A 16 0.60 7.58 0.08
N VAL A 17 0.65 6.29 0.33
CA VAL A 17 1.73 5.41 -0.14
C VAL A 17 1.10 4.25 -0.89
N PHE A 18 1.53 4.04 -2.13
CA PHE A 18 1.05 2.96 -2.99
C PHE A 18 2.12 1.89 -3.16
N CYS A 19 1.75 0.62 -3.03
CA CYS A 19 2.62 -0.53 -3.31
C CYS A 19 2.01 -1.40 -4.41
N CYS A 20 2.85 -1.97 -5.26
CA CYS A 20 2.45 -2.92 -6.29
C CYS A 20 3.68 -3.80 -6.60
N VAL A 21 3.79 -4.94 -5.93
CA VAL A 21 4.94 -5.86 -6.05
C VAL A 21 4.50 -7.25 -6.52
N GLY A 22 5.41 -8.23 -6.51
CA GLY A 22 5.20 -9.52 -7.16
C GLY A 22 4.38 -10.52 -6.35
N ASN A 23 4.58 -10.59 -5.03
CA ASN A 23 3.96 -11.59 -4.17
C ASN A 23 3.96 -11.17 -2.69
N ASP A 24 3.41 -12.04 -1.84
CA ASP A 24 3.34 -11.92 -0.37
C ASP A 24 4.68 -11.61 0.32
N ASP A 25 5.76 -12.30 -0.07
CA ASP A 25 7.07 -12.16 0.57
C ASP A 25 7.76 -10.86 0.15
N ASP A 26 7.63 -10.48 -1.12
CA ASP A 26 8.06 -9.17 -1.62
C ASP A 26 7.36 -8.07 -0.85
N LEU A 27 6.03 -8.20 -0.66
CA LEU A 27 5.21 -7.22 0.02
C LEU A 27 5.61 -7.08 1.51
N ARG A 28 5.80 -8.19 2.23
CA ARG A 28 6.33 -8.15 3.60
C ARG A 28 7.70 -7.50 3.65
N SER A 29 8.60 -7.84 2.73
CA SER A 29 9.96 -7.28 2.69
C SER A 29 9.94 -5.76 2.51
N VAL A 30 9.17 -5.26 1.55
CA VAL A 30 9.14 -3.82 1.23
C VAL A 30 8.32 -3.01 2.23
N VAL A 31 7.38 -3.61 2.97
CA VAL A 31 6.53 -2.88 3.93
C VAL A 31 7.06 -3.02 5.36
N LEU A 32 7.33 -4.24 5.82
CA LEU A 32 7.66 -4.56 7.21
C LEU A 32 9.16 -4.72 7.48
N GLY A 33 9.99 -4.77 6.44
CA GLY A 33 11.44 -4.86 6.59
C GLY A 33 12.05 -3.69 7.38
N ASN A 34 13.32 -3.83 7.77
CA ASN A 34 14.02 -2.80 8.58
C ASN A 34 14.02 -1.40 7.95
N ALA A 35 14.06 -1.33 6.61
CA ALA A 35 13.92 -0.09 5.83
C ALA A 35 12.61 -0.08 5.00
N GLY A 36 11.61 -0.82 5.49
CA GLY A 36 10.31 -0.97 4.83
C GLY A 36 9.46 0.29 4.91
N ALA A 37 8.50 0.40 4.01
CA ALA A 37 7.68 1.59 3.81
C ALA A 37 6.96 2.01 5.10
N LEU A 38 6.50 1.04 5.89
CA LEU A 38 5.78 1.30 7.15
C LEU A 38 6.64 1.99 8.21
N ALA A 39 7.97 1.89 8.12
CA ALA A 39 8.90 2.62 8.98
C ALA A 39 9.00 4.12 8.63
N GLY A 40 8.69 4.49 7.38
CA GLY A 40 8.69 5.88 6.90
C GLY A 40 7.33 6.58 6.96
N MET A 41 6.24 5.82 7.07
CA MET A 41 4.87 6.37 7.15
C MET A 41 4.61 7.06 8.49
N GLY A 42 3.94 8.21 8.44
CA GLY A 42 3.44 8.91 9.63
C GLY A 42 2.04 8.45 10.02
N ALA A 43 1.62 8.74 11.25
CA ALA A 43 0.22 8.55 11.64
C ALA A 43 -0.70 9.41 10.74
N GLY A 44 -1.82 8.83 10.32
CA GLY A 44 -2.76 9.44 9.37
C GLY A 44 -2.45 9.18 7.89
N THR A 45 -1.28 8.62 7.56
CA THR A 45 -0.98 8.15 6.20
C THR A 45 -1.96 7.03 5.80
N VAL A 46 -2.35 6.99 4.53
CA VAL A 46 -3.10 5.88 3.93
C VAL A 46 -2.14 5.03 3.11
N PHE A 47 -1.96 3.78 3.51
CA PHE A 47 -1.21 2.78 2.77
C PHE A 47 -2.16 1.97 1.88
N VAL A 48 -1.88 1.94 0.58
CA VAL A 48 -2.70 1.28 -0.44
C VAL A 48 -1.86 0.20 -1.12
N ASP A 49 -2.29 -1.04 -1.05
CA ASP A 49 -1.63 -2.15 -1.73
C ASP A 49 -2.42 -2.59 -2.97
N HIS A 50 -1.80 -2.49 -4.14
CA HIS A 50 -2.34 -2.97 -5.41
C HIS A 50 -1.85 -4.38 -5.78
N THR A 51 -1.01 -4.99 -4.93
CA THR A 51 -0.51 -6.34 -5.13
C THR A 51 -1.67 -7.33 -5.08
N THR A 52 -1.70 -8.29 -5.99
CA THR A 52 -2.59 -9.45 -5.84
C THR A 52 -1.98 -10.42 -4.83
N ALA A 53 -2.08 -10.07 -3.55
CA ALA A 53 -1.53 -10.82 -2.42
C ALA A 53 -2.57 -11.75 -1.78
N SER A 54 -2.12 -12.59 -0.85
CA SER A 54 -3.05 -13.40 -0.05
C SER A 54 -3.80 -12.55 0.98
N ALA A 55 -5.03 -12.99 1.30
CA ALA A 55 -5.82 -12.40 2.37
C ALA A 55 -5.14 -12.50 3.76
N ALA A 56 -4.17 -13.40 3.93
CA ALA A 56 -3.41 -13.49 5.17
C ALA A 56 -2.46 -12.29 5.32
N VAL A 57 -1.70 -11.96 4.26
CA VAL A 57 -0.82 -10.78 4.26
C VAL A 57 -1.62 -9.50 4.39
N ALA A 58 -2.73 -9.35 3.65
CA ALA A 58 -3.57 -8.16 3.77
C ALA A 58 -4.01 -7.90 5.22
N ARG A 59 -4.43 -8.94 5.95
CA ARG A 59 -4.81 -8.82 7.38
C ARG A 59 -3.63 -8.52 8.30
N GLU A 60 -2.47 -9.11 8.02
CA GLU A 60 -1.22 -8.84 8.74
C GLU A 60 -0.83 -7.36 8.60
N LEU A 61 -0.79 -6.85 7.36
CA LEU A 61 -0.44 -5.46 7.07
C LEU A 61 -1.45 -4.48 7.64
N HIS A 62 -2.74 -4.81 7.57
CA HIS A 62 -3.77 -4.02 8.25
C HIS A 62 -3.48 -3.88 9.74
N ALA A 63 -3.19 -4.99 10.43
CA ALA A 63 -2.90 -4.98 11.86
C ALA A 63 -1.61 -4.20 12.21
N GLU A 64 -0.53 -4.39 11.45
CA GLU A 64 0.73 -3.66 11.68
C GLU A 64 0.61 -2.17 11.37
N SER A 65 -0.17 -1.80 10.35
CA SER A 65 -0.44 -0.40 9.99
C SER A 65 -1.24 0.31 11.08
N ALA A 66 -2.30 -0.36 11.57
CA ALA A 66 -3.14 0.18 12.64
C ALA A 66 -2.35 0.48 13.93
N ARG A 67 -1.37 -0.36 14.30
CA ARG A 67 -0.49 -0.11 15.46
C ARG A 67 0.31 1.19 15.36
N ARG A 68 0.51 1.72 14.16
CA ARG A 68 1.24 2.97 13.89
C ARG A 68 0.32 4.14 13.54
N GLY A 69 -1.00 3.95 13.62
CA GLY A 69 -1.99 4.94 13.21
C GLY A 69 -2.01 5.18 11.70
N VAL A 70 -1.57 4.19 10.91
CA VAL A 70 -1.62 4.21 9.44
C VAL A 70 -2.88 3.47 9.01
N ALA A 71 -3.68 4.09 8.14
CA ALA A 71 -4.83 3.43 7.52
C ALA A 71 -4.36 2.51 6.40
N PHE A 72 -4.98 1.34 6.25
CA PHE A 72 -4.60 0.37 5.22
C PHE A 72 -5.79 0.04 4.31
N VAL A 73 -5.55 0.02 3.01
CA VAL A 73 -6.49 -0.39 1.97
C VAL A 73 -5.83 -1.46 1.09
N ASP A 74 -6.39 -2.67 1.13
CA ASP A 74 -6.08 -3.74 0.19
C ASP A 74 -6.87 -3.48 -1.10
N ALA A 75 -6.19 -3.20 -2.19
CA ALA A 75 -6.77 -2.67 -3.43
C ALA A 75 -6.22 -3.37 -4.69
N PRO A 76 -6.23 -4.72 -4.78
CA PRO A 76 -5.72 -5.43 -5.95
C PRO A 76 -6.39 -4.95 -7.24
N VAL A 77 -5.61 -4.95 -8.32
CA VAL A 77 -6.04 -4.42 -9.62
C VAL A 77 -6.19 -5.50 -10.69
N SER A 78 -7.14 -5.28 -11.60
CA SER A 78 -7.37 -6.11 -12.79
C SER A 78 -7.48 -5.24 -14.05
N GLY A 79 -7.07 -5.80 -15.20
CA GLY A 79 -7.00 -5.09 -16.50
C GLY A 79 -5.62 -5.13 -17.17
N GLY A 80 -4.60 -5.66 -16.48
CA GLY A 80 -3.25 -5.85 -17.01
C GLY A 80 -2.54 -4.54 -17.37
N GLN A 81 -1.37 -4.67 -18.01
CA GLN A 81 -0.55 -3.51 -18.41
C GLN A 81 -1.32 -2.54 -19.32
N ALA A 82 -2.11 -3.06 -20.26
CA ALA A 82 -2.89 -2.21 -21.16
C ALA A 82 -3.94 -1.39 -20.39
N GLY A 83 -4.63 -2.00 -19.43
CA GLY A 83 -5.55 -1.29 -18.54
C GLY A 83 -4.83 -0.22 -17.71
N ALA A 84 -3.63 -0.51 -17.20
CA ALA A 84 -2.84 0.44 -16.44
C ALA A 84 -2.42 1.66 -17.27
N VAL A 85 -1.86 1.44 -18.47
CA VAL A 85 -1.42 2.51 -19.38
C VAL A 85 -2.58 3.40 -19.80
N ASN A 86 -3.76 2.82 -20.00
CA ASN A 86 -4.95 3.53 -20.43
C ASN A 86 -5.80 4.10 -19.29
N GLY A 87 -5.39 3.93 -18.02
CA GLY A 87 -6.16 4.39 -16.86
C GLY A 87 -7.52 3.69 -16.72
N ALA A 88 -7.63 2.44 -17.16
CA ALA A 88 -8.86 1.65 -17.22
C ALA A 88 -8.79 0.40 -16.33
N LEU A 89 -7.96 0.42 -15.28
CA LEU A 89 -7.91 -0.66 -14.30
C LEU A 89 -9.20 -0.71 -13.49
N THR A 90 -9.62 -1.94 -13.16
CA THR A 90 -10.59 -2.18 -12.10
C THR A 90 -9.84 -2.36 -10.79
N VAL A 91 -10.23 -1.60 -9.76
CA VAL A 91 -9.62 -1.64 -8.42
C VAL A 91 -10.67 -2.13 -7.42
N MET A 92 -10.35 -3.17 -6.66
CA MET A 92 -11.26 -3.77 -5.68
C MET A 92 -10.78 -3.42 -4.27
N CYS A 93 -11.36 -2.39 -3.65
CA CYS A 93 -10.87 -1.87 -2.37
C CYS A 93 -11.52 -2.55 -1.15
N GLY A 94 -10.70 -3.08 -0.25
CA GLY A 94 -11.06 -3.54 1.08
C GLY A 94 -10.30 -2.75 2.16
N GLY A 95 -11.02 -2.25 3.16
CA GLY A 95 -10.46 -1.43 4.22
C GLY A 95 -11.54 -0.60 4.92
N GLU A 96 -11.12 0.36 5.74
CA GLU A 96 -12.04 1.27 6.42
C GLU A 96 -12.67 2.25 5.43
N ALA A 97 -13.98 2.51 5.60
CA ALA A 97 -14.73 3.38 4.70
C ALA A 97 -14.14 4.81 4.64
N GLU A 98 -13.68 5.34 5.78
CA GLU A 98 -13.05 6.67 5.84
C GLU A 98 -11.75 6.73 5.02
N ALA A 99 -10.94 5.67 5.05
CA ALA A 99 -9.71 5.59 4.26
C ALA A 99 -10.02 5.54 2.76
N PHE A 100 -11.06 4.78 2.36
CA PHE A 100 -11.52 4.72 0.99
C PHE A 100 -12.07 6.06 0.49
N GLU A 101 -12.89 6.75 1.28
CA GLU A 101 -13.44 8.06 0.88
C GLU A 101 -12.35 9.12 0.70
N ARG A 102 -11.25 9.05 1.46
CA ARG A 102 -10.09 9.94 1.27
C ARG A 102 -9.35 9.71 -0.05
N MET A 103 -9.47 8.53 -0.65
CA MET A 103 -8.76 8.16 -1.89
C MET A 103 -9.54 8.51 -3.18
N LYS A 104 -10.82 8.89 -3.05
CA LYS A 104 -11.74 9.13 -4.17
C LYS A 104 -11.66 10.57 -4.69
#